data_AF-A0A3P7P2W7-F1
#
_entry.id   AF-A0A3P7P2W7-F1
#
_cell.length_a   1.000
_cell.length_b   1.000
_cell.length_c   1.000
_cell.angle_alpha   90.00
_cell.angle_beta   90.00
_cell.angle_gamma   90.00
#
_symmetry.space_group_name_H-M   'P 1'
#
loop_
_entity.id
_entity.type
_entity.pdbx_description
1 polymer ?
#
loop_
_entity_poly.entity_id
_entity_poly.type
_entity_poly.pdbx_seq_one_letter_code
_entity_poly.pdbx_strand_id
1 'polypeptide(L)'
;MIEIYPLEKCIYYQIKMCQHNQIPSLVPFDFSYEDNDVKIYWKLKGFEALHKKEKHTHLSKKKMEKLLLHLKKALIDCMDYMLEPCQLKLEWEAIYVDEKDDYRFIYLPVRKEEEMDIAVILKGFFSQLQPYINQNDEGVMIKMHQLRLGLEAENFNLETYINDVMTTSMGSLE
;
A
#
# COMPACT_ATOMS: atom_id res chain seq x y z
N MET A 1 1.75 -16.02 -5.59
CA MET A 1 2.26 -15.13 -6.66
C MET A 1 3.77 -15.22 -6.64
N ILE A 2 4.41 -15.25 -7.81
CA ILE A 2 5.87 -15.33 -7.93
C ILE A 2 6.29 -14.23 -8.89
N GLU A 3 7.26 -13.42 -8.48
CA GLU A 3 7.92 -12.44 -9.35
C GLU A 3 9.43 -12.72 -9.34
N ILE A 4 10.10 -12.47 -10.47
CA ILE A 4 11.52 -12.79 -10.68
C ILE A 4 12.22 -11.51 -11.09
N TYR A 5 13.34 -11.20 -10.43
CA TYR A 5 14.11 -10.00 -10.70
C TYR A 5 15.60 -10.30 -10.73
N PRO A 6 16.39 -9.55 -11.53
CA PRO A 6 17.83 -9.60 -11.45
C PRO A 6 18.33 -9.23 -10.05
N LEU A 7 19.35 -9.93 -9.57
CA LEU A 7 19.92 -9.75 -8.24
C LEU A 7 20.40 -8.30 -8.00
N GLU A 8 20.95 -7.66 -9.03
CA GLU A 8 21.45 -6.28 -8.95
C GLU A 8 20.35 -5.22 -8.76
N LYS A 9 19.11 -5.56 -9.11
CA LYS A 9 17.95 -4.70 -8.83
C LYS A 9 17.45 -4.88 -7.40
N CYS A 10 17.77 -5.98 -6.72
CA CYS A 10 17.23 -6.27 -5.40
C CYS A 10 17.91 -5.46 -4.28
N ILE A 11 17.11 -4.99 -3.33
CA ILE A 11 17.56 -4.23 -2.16
C ILE A 11 17.79 -5.21 -1.01
N TYR A 12 19.00 -5.77 -0.94
CA TYR A 12 19.32 -6.90 -0.06
C TYR A 12 19.01 -6.66 1.43
N TYR A 13 19.25 -5.46 1.94
CA TYR A 13 18.98 -5.17 3.35
C TYR A 13 17.47 -5.21 3.68
N GLN A 14 16.62 -4.72 2.77
CA GLN A 14 15.16 -4.77 2.94
C GLN A 14 14.63 -6.20 2.85
N ILE A 15 15.22 -7.03 1.96
CA ILE A 15 14.97 -8.48 1.94
C ILE A 15 15.23 -9.08 3.32
N LYS A 16 16.37 -8.74 3.94
CA LYS A 16 16.73 -9.23 5.28
C LYS A 16 15.81 -8.71 6.38
N MET A 17 15.34 -7.46 6.29
CA MET A 17 14.34 -6.94 7.24
C MET A 17 13.05 -7.73 7.16
N CYS A 18 12.54 -7.98 5.94
CA CYS A 18 11.32 -8.75 5.76
C CYS A 18 11.46 -10.24 6.11
N GLN A 19 12.65 -10.83 5.98
CA GLN A 19 12.90 -12.23 6.37
C GLN A 19 12.95 -12.42 7.89
N HIS A 20 13.50 -11.46 8.63
CA HIS A 20 13.68 -11.58 10.08
C HIS A 20 12.53 -11.00 10.91
N ASN A 21 11.69 -10.15 10.30
CA ASN A 21 10.59 -9.51 10.98
C ASN A 21 9.24 -9.96 10.41
N GLN A 22 8.30 -10.28 11.29
CA GLN A 22 6.91 -10.42 10.90
C GLN A 22 6.27 -9.03 10.84
N ILE A 23 6.31 -8.41 9.66
CA ILE A 23 5.75 -7.06 9.45
C ILE A 23 4.24 -7.18 9.23
N PRO A 24 3.40 -6.74 10.18
CA PRO A 24 1.97 -7.08 10.15
C PRO A 24 1.28 -6.55 8.90
N SER A 25 1.52 -5.31 8.49
CA SER A 25 0.84 -4.72 7.33
C SER A 25 1.17 -5.35 5.97
N LEU A 26 2.17 -6.23 5.91
CA LEU A 26 2.64 -6.82 4.66
C LEU A 26 2.17 -8.26 4.49
N VAL A 27 1.96 -8.66 3.24
CA VAL A 27 1.84 -10.07 2.88
C VAL A 27 3.23 -10.71 3.04
N PRO A 28 3.38 -11.76 3.86
CA PRO A 28 4.67 -12.43 4.03
C PRO A 28 5.17 -13.01 2.71
N PHE A 29 6.48 -12.96 2.48
CA PHE A 29 7.11 -13.61 1.34
C PHE A 29 8.41 -14.32 1.73
N ASP A 30 8.77 -15.31 0.92
CA ASP A 30 10.09 -15.91 0.92
C ASP A 30 10.86 -15.50 -0.34
N PHE A 31 12.16 -15.80 -0.35
CA PHE A 31 13.01 -15.63 -1.52
C PHE A 31 13.85 -16.85 -1.80
N SER A 32 14.16 -17.08 -3.07
CA SER A 32 15.25 -17.95 -3.48
C SER A 32 16.21 -17.18 -4.40
N TYR A 33 17.49 -17.53 -4.31
CA TYR A 33 18.53 -17.06 -5.21
C TYR A 33 18.86 -18.21 -6.14
N GLU A 34 18.72 -17.99 -7.45
CA GLU A 34 19.10 -18.96 -8.48
C GLU A 34 19.87 -18.22 -9.57
N ASP A 35 21.10 -18.66 -9.82
CA ASP A 35 22.05 -18.03 -10.73
C ASP A 35 22.29 -16.54 -10.41
N ASN A 36 21.63 -15.65 -11.15
CA ASN A 36 21.69 -14.19 -11.00
C ASN A 36 20.31 -13.56 -10.75
N ASP A 37 19.29 -14.38 -10.50
CA ASP A 37 17.92 -13.92 -10.25
C ASP A 37 17.51 -14.17 -8.80
N VAL A 38 16.67 -13.28 -8.30
CA VAL A 38 15.94 -13.43 -7.06
C VAL A 38 14.49 -13.70 -7.40
N LYS A 39 13.98 -14.85 -6.93
CA LYS A 39 12.56 -15.19 -7.01
C LYS A 39 11.89 -14.82 -5.69
N ILE A 40 10.83 -14.02 -5.76
CA ILE A 40 10.04 -13.58 -4.60
C ILE A 40 8.72 -14.35 -4.59
N TYR A 41 8.40 -15.00 -3.46
CA TYR A 41 7.21 -15.85 -3.30
C TYR A 41 6.32 -15.33 -2.19
N TRP A 42 5.21 -14.67 -2.53
CA TRP A 42 4.22 -14.25 -1.53
C TRP A 42 3.37 -15.42 -1.05
N LYS A 43 3.28 -15.58 0.28
CA LYS A 43 2.51 -16.60 0.98
C LYS A 43 1.03 -16.21 1.00
N LEU A 44 0.33 -16.42 -0.11
CA LEU A 44 -1.08 -16.03 -0.28
C LEU A 44 -2.09 -17.01 0.34
N LYS A 45 -1.64 -18.10 0.98
CA LYS A 45 -2.55 -19.01 1.68
C LYS A 45 -3.18 -18.28 2.87
N GLY A 46 -4.52 -18.23 2.91
CA GLY A 46 -5.27 -17.46 3.92
C GLY A 46 -5.50 -16.00 3.54
N PHE A 47 -5.14 -15.59 2.31
CA PHE A 47 -5.37 -14.25 1.79
C PHE A 47 -6.31 -14.28 0.59
N GLU A 48 -7.22 -13.32 0.51
CA GLU A 48 -8.08 -13.07 -0.63
C GLU A 48 -7.75 -11.69 -1.24
N ALA A 49 -7.59 -11.60 -2.55
CA ALA A 49 -7.33 -10.31 -3.18
C ALA A 49 -8.55 -9.37 -3.02
N LEU A 50 -8.33 -8.13 -2.59
CA LEU A 50 -9.38 -7.19 -2.22
C LEU A 50 -10.37 -6.96 -3.38
N HIS A 51 -9.86 -6.79 -4.59
CA HIS A 51 -10.69 -6.63 -5.79
C HIS A 51 -11.66 -7.80 -6.04
N LYS A 52 -11.31 -9.03 -5.64
CA LYS A 52 -12.19 -10.21 -5.77
C LYS A 52 -13.29 -10.21 -4.71
N LYS A 53 -12.93 -9.80 -3.50
CA LYS A 53 -13.87 -9.66 -2.38
C LYS A 53 -14.89 -8.54 -2.62
N GLU A 54 -14.46 -7.47 -3.26
CA GLU A 54 -15.24 -6.25 -3.48
C GLU A 54 -16.01 -6.21 -4.81
N LYS A 55 -15.92 -7.24 -5.66
CA LYS A 55 -16.73 -7.46 -6.90
C LYS A 55 -17.13 -6.18 -7.66
N HIS A 56 -16.18 -5.31 -7.99
CA HIS A 56 -16.42 -4.05 -8.71
C HIS A 56 -17.51 -3.15 -8.13
N THR A 57 -17.81 -3.28 -6.83
CA THR A 57 -18.75 -2.40 -6.14
C THR A 57 -18.03 -1.13 -5.68
N HIS A 58 -18.79 -0.04 -5.55
CA HIS A 58 -18.27 1.17 -4.94
C HIS A 58 -17.82 0.87 -3.50
N LEU A 59 -16.54 1.13 -3.20
CA LEU A 59 -16.00 1.20 -1.86
C LEU A 59 -16.90 2.10 -1.01
N SER A 60 -17.65 1.46 -0.11
CA SER A 60 -18.38 2.20 0.92
C SER A 60 -17.41 3.06 1.74
N LYS A 61 -17.91 4.16 2.31
CA LYS A 61 -17.16 5.02 3.24
C LYS A 61 -16.35 4.23 4.27
N LYS A 62 -16.98 3.26 4.95
CA LYS A 62 -16.33 2.38 5.94
C LYS A 62 -15.15 1.59 5.36
N LYS A 63 -15.28 1.08 4.13
CA LYS A 63 -14.20 0.32 3.47
C LYS A 63 -13.07 1.23 3.01
N MET A 64 -13.38 2.45 2.59
CA MET A 64 -12.38 3.47 2.26
C MET A 64 -11.61 3.92 3.51
N GLU A 65 -12.29 4.17 4.63
CA GLU A 65 -11.64 4.48 5.92
C GLU A 65 -10.74 3.34 6.37
N LYS A 66 -11.22 2.10 6.24
CA LYS A 66 -10.43 0.90 6.52
C LYS A 66 -9.19 0.82 5.63
N LEU A 67 -9.32 1.11 4.33
CA LEU A 67 -8.19 1.13 3.39
C LEU A 67 -7.14 2.16 3.80
N LEU A 68 -7.57 3.39 4.10
CA LEU A 68 -6.67 4.45 4.52
C LEU A 68 -5.97 4.13 5.84
N LEU A 69 -6.69 3.54 6.80
CA LEU A 69 -6.13 3.11 8.08
C LEU A 69 -5.02 2.07 7.89
N HIS A 70 -5.27 1.05 7.05
CA HIS A 70 -4.30 0.00 6.80
C HIS A 70 -3.12 0.49 5.95
N LEU A 71 -3.36 1.38 4.97
CA LEU A 71 -2.29 2.02 4.22
C LEU A 71 -1.39 2.86 5.13
N LYS A 72 -1.98 3.67 6.02
CA LYS A 72 -1.24 4.42 7.04
C LYS A 72 -0.36 3.48 7.85
N LYS A 73 -0.91 2.37 8.33
CA LYS A 73 -0.16 1.37 9.08
C LYS A 73 0.98 0.78 8.25
N ALA A 74 0.76 0.49 6.97
CA ALA A 74 1.81 -0.03 6.08
C ALA A 74 2.95 0.97 5.87
N LEU A 75 2.64 2.25 5.73
CA LEU A 75 3.65 3.30 5.60
C LEU A 75 4.46 3.46 6.89
N ILE A 76 3.81 3.40 8.06
CA ILE A 76 4.48 3.44 9.38
C ILE A 76 5.35 2.21 9.58
N ASP A 77 4.81 1.02 9.35
CA ASP A 77 5.56 -0.23 9.44
C ASP A 77 6.79 -0.17 8.51
N CYS A 78 6.67 0.41 7.30
CA CYS A 78 7.84 0.57 6.45
C CYS A 78 8.94 1.39 7.16
N MET A 79 8.59 2.55 7.73
CA MET A 79 9.57 3.39 8.44
C MET A 79 10.16 2.69 9.67
N ASP A 80 9.33 2.02 10.48
CA ASP A 80 9.74 1.34 11.71
C ASP A 80 10.70 0.17 11.45
N TYR A 81 10.49 -0.55 10.34
CA TYR A 81 11.33 -1.68 9.92
C TYR A 81 12.46 -1.29 8.96
N MET A 82 12.78 0.02 8.84
CA MET A 82 13.80 0.55 7.92
C MET A 82 13.59 0.10 6.46
N LEU A 83 12.34 0.03 6.03
CA LEU A 83 11.93 -0.23 4.66
C LEU A 83 11.57 1.08 3.97
N GLU A 84 11.77 1.13 2.66
CA GLU A 84 11.37 2.30 1.86
C GLU A 84 9.88 2.20 1.47
N PRO A 85 9.02 3.17 1.87
CA PRO A 85 7.59 3.14 1.53
C PRO A 85 7.29 3.12 0.03
N CYS A 86 8.21 3.65 -0.79
CA CYS A 86 8.08 3.64 -2.24
C CYS A 86 8.09 2.21 -2.83
N GLN A 87 8.55 1.23 -2.07
CA GLN A 87 8.60 -0.18 -2.48
C GLN A 87 7.29 -0.96 -2.22
N LEU A 88 6.28 -0.32 -1.64
CA LEU A 88 4.92 -0.87 -1.62
C LEU A 88 4.33 -0.93 -3.04
N LYS A 89 3.74 -2.07 -3.38
CA LYS A 89 2.96 -2.24 -4.61
C LYS A 89 1.54 -1.70 -4.38
N LEU A 90 1.38 -0.40 -4.57
CA LEU A 90 0.11 0.31 -4.39
C LEU A 90 -0.74 0.25 -5.67
N GLU A 91 -1.32 -0.92 -5.89
CA GLU A 91 -2.27 -1.22 -6.98
C GLU A 91 -3.50 -1.86 -6.36
N TRP A 92 -4.69 -1.56 -6.90
CA TRP A 92 -5.95 -2.12 -6.37
C TRP A 92 -5.95 -3.66 -6.36
N GLU A 93 -5.34 -4.26 -7.38
CA GLU A 93 -5.23 -5.70 -7.57
C GLU A 93 -4.21 -6.36 -6.64
N ALA A 94 -3.26 -5.56 -6.11
CA ALA A 94 -2.15 -6.02 -5.27
C ALA A 94 -2.43 -5.88 -3.76
N ILE A 95 -3.65 -5.49 -3.36
CA ILE A 95 -4.08 -5.45 -1.96
C ILE A 95 -4.78 -6.76 -1.62
N TYR A 96 -4.42 -7.34 -0.49
CA TYR A 96 -4.97 -8.59 -0.01
C TYR A 96 -5.68 -8.41 1.34
N VAL A 97 -6.65 -9.26 1.60
CA VAL A 97 -7.41 -9.32 2.85
C VAL A 97 -7.08 -10.64 3.52
N ASP A 98 -6.66 -10.61 4.77
CA ASP A 98 -6.37 -11.83 5.53
C ASP A 98 -7.62 -12.41 6.23
N GLU A 99 -7.43 -13.51 6.95
CA GLU A 99 -8.47 -14.20 7.71
C GLU A 99 -9.12 -13.35 8.82
N LYS A 100 -8.44 -12.28 9.27
CA LYS A 100 -8.94 -11.32 10.27
C LYS A 100 -9.66 -10.13 9.62
N ASP A 101 -9.85 -10.17 8.31
CA ASP A 101 -10.36 -9.08 7.49
C ASP A 101 -9.41 -7.87 7.43
N ASP A 102 -8.15 -7.97 7.84
CA ASP A 102 -7.19 -6.86 7.74
C ASP A 102 -6.64 -6.74 6.31
N TYR A 103 -6.41 -5.51 5.85
CA TYR A 103 -5.78 -5.29 4.55
C TYR A 103 -4.26 -5.35 4.67
N ARG A 104 -3.65 -6.06 3.71
CA ARG A 104 -2.24 -6.44 3.69
C ARG A 104 -1.68 -6.08 2.32
N PHE A 105 -0.49 -5.48 2.32
CA PHE A 105 0.13 -4.93 1.12
C PHE A 105 1.27 -5.81 0.64
N ILE A 106 1.46 -5.83 -0.68
CA ILE A 106 2.65 -6.43 -1.29
C ILE A 106 3.80 -5.43 -1.18
N TYR A 107 4.94 -5.90 -0.68
CA TYR A 107 6.18 -5.15 -0.65
C TYR A 107 7.20 -5.78 -1.59
N LEU A 108 7.83 -4.94 -2.41
CA LEU A 108 8.77 -5.33 -3.46
C LEU A 108 10.14 -4.69 -3.17
N PRO A 109 11.08 -5.39 -2.51
CA PRO A 109 12.42 -4.87 -2.20
C PRO A 109 13.32 -4.86 -3.44
N VAL A 110 12.88 -4.18 -4.50
CA VAL A 110 13.52 -4.14 -5.81
C VAL A 110 13.52 -2.69 -6.29
N ARG A 111 14.70 -2.18 -6.64
CA ARG A 111 14.88 -0.85 -7.21
C ARG A 111 14.01 -0.69 -8.44
N LYS A 112 13.23 0.37 -8.46
CA LYS A 112 12.46 0.78 -9.64
C LYS A 112 13.41 1.36 -10.68
N GLU A 113 13.00 1.31 -11.95
CA GLU A 113 13.81 1.86 -13.06
C GLU A 113 13.96 3.37 -12.95
N GLU A 114 12.94 4.03 -12.39
CA GLU A 114 12.95 5.44 -12.04
C GLU A 114 12.75 5.58 -10.52
N GLU A 115 13.61 6.37 -9.88
CA GLU A 115 13.39 6.80 -8.51
C GLU A 115 12.14 7.68 -8.47
N MET A 116 11.06 7.13 -7.94
CA MET A 116 9.81 7.85 -7.78
C MET A 116 9.63 8.28 -6.34
N ASP A 117 9.29 9.55 -6.15
CA ASP A 117 8.85 10.10 -4.87
C ASP A 117 7.59 9.34 -4.38
N ILE A 118 7.54 9.04 -3.08
CA ILE A 118 6.36 8.44 -2.44
C ILE A 118 5.10 9.27 -2.66
N ALA A 119 5.20 10.60 -2.78
CA ALA A 119 4.07 11.46 -3.11
C ALA A 119 3.46 11.12 -4.49
N VAL A 120 4.32 10.86 -5.48
CA VAL A 120 3.90 10.46 -6.84
C VAL A 120 3.23 9.08 -6.80
N ILE A 121 3.80 8.14 -6.04
CA ILE A 121 3.25 6.79 -5.87
C ILE A 121 1.86 6.83 -5.21
N LEU A 122 1.72 7.58 -4.11
CA LEU A 122 0.44 7.74 -3.42
C LEU A 122 -0.59 8.46 -4.30
N LYS A 123 -0.18 9.47 -5.07
CA LYS A 123 -1.05 10.16 -6.05
C LYS A 123 -1.55 9.20 -7.11
N GLY A 124 -0.66 8.35 -7.64
CA GLY A 124 -1.01 7.30 -8.58
C GLY A 124 -2.03 6.33 -7.98
N PHE A 125 -1.80 5.89 -6.74
CA PHE A 125 -2.71 4.99 -6.04
C PHE A 125 -4.11 5.60 -5.84
N PHE A 126 -4.21 6.81 -5.30
CA PHE A 126 -5.53 7.46 -5.11
C PHE A 126 -6.25 7.75 -6.42
N SER A 127 -5.51 8.01 -7.50
CA SER A 127 -6.11 8.18 -8.83
C SER A 127 -6.72 6.87 -9.33
N GLN A 128 -6.07 5.72 -9.08
CA GLN A 128 -6.59 4.39 -9.41
C GLN A 128 -7.84 4.03 -8.61
N LEU A 129 -8.06 4.63 -7.43
CA LEU A 129 -9.26 4.39 -6.62
C LEU A 129 -10.51 5.12 -7.12
N GLN A 130 -10.38 6.15 -7.98
CA GLN A 130 -11.49 6.99 -8.46
C GLN A 130 -12.66 6.20 -9.09
N PRO A 131 -12.44 5.13 -9.89
CA PRO A 131 -13.54 4.34 -10.43
C PRO A 131 -14.29 3.52 -9.37
N TYR A 132 -13.66 3.29 -8.22
CA TYR A 132 -14.15 2.42 -7.17
C TYR A 132 -14.78 3.18 -6.00
N ILE A 133 -14.72 4.51 -5.94
CA ILE A 133 -15.39 5.28 -4.87
C ILE A 133 -16.85 5.60 -5.21
N ASN A 134 -17.69 5.80 -4.20
CA ASN A 134 -19.05 6.29 -4.40
C ASN A 134 -19.03 7.83 -4.58
N GLN A 135 -19.19 8.30 -5.81
CA GLN A 135 -19.16 9.75 -6.11
C GLN A 135 -20.36 10.52 -5.55
N ASN A 136 -21.44 9.83 -5.15
CA ASN A 136 -22.59 10.44 -4.49
C ASN A 136 -22.38 10.61 -2.97
N ASP A 137 -21.31 10.05 -2.41
CA ASP A 137 -20.94 10.21 -1.01
C ASP A 137 -20.01 11.42 -0.86
N GLU A 138 -20.57 12.54 -0.40
CA GLU A 138 -19.84 13.80 -0.22
C GLU A 138 -18.63 13.64 0.71
N GLY A 139 -18.74 12.84 1.78
CA GLY A 139 -17.66 12.61 2.72
C GLY A 139 -16.47 11.89 2.09
N VAL A 140 -16.74 10.91 1.21
CA VAL A 140 -15.69 10.23 0.44
C VAL A 140 -15.04 11.18 -0.57
N MET A 141 -15.83 12.00 -1.26
CA MET A 141 -15.29 12.96 -2.24
C MET A 141 -14.42 14.04 -1.59
N ILE A 142 -14.86 14.61 -0.46
CA ILE A 142 -14.08 15.57 0.33
C ILE A 142 -12.76 14.92 0.77
N LYS A 143 -12.82 13.69 1.28
CA LYS A 143 -11.61 12.99 1.73
C LYS A 143 -10.63 12.72 0.59
N MET A 144 -11.11 12.27 -0.56
CA MET A 144 -10.27 12.07 -1.75
C MET A 144 -9.63 13.38 -2.22
N HIS A 145 -10.36 14.48 -2.16
CA HIS A 145 -9.83 15.80 -2.45
C HIS A 145 -8.73 16.22 -1.47
N GLN A 146 -8.95 16.04 -0.16
CA GLN A 146 -7.95 16.33 0.89
C GLN A 146 -6.68 15.49 0.71
N LEU A 147 -6.82 14.19 0.44
CA LEU A 147 -5.69 13.30 0.17
C LEU A 147 -4.86 13.80 -1.01
N ARG A 148 -5.51 14.24 -2.08
CA ARG A 148 -4.84 14.81 -3.27
C ARG A 148 -4.13 16.12 -2.95
N LEU A 149 -4.78 17.06 -2.27
CA LEU A 149 -4.18 18.35 -1.90
C LEU A 149 -2.95 18.18 -1.00
N GLY A 150 -3.02 17.26 -0.02
CA GLY A 150 -1.89 17.00 0.87
C GLY A 150 -0.65 16.47 0.14
N LEU A 151 -0.83 15.78 -0.99
CA LEU A 151 0.28 15.29 -1.85
C LEU A 151 0.82 16.36 -2.80
N GLU A 152 0.09 17.46 -3.00
CA GLU A 152 0.50 18.58 -3.86
C GLU A 152 1.11 19.74 -3.06
N ALA A 153 1.29 19.58 -1.75
CA ALA A 153 1.95 20.55 -0.90
C ALA A 153 3.43 20.73 -1.32
N GLU A 154 3.87 21.99 -1.46
CA GLU A 154 5.24 22.33 -1.91
C GLU A 154 6.34 21.70 -1.04
N ASN A 155 6.08 21.53 0.26
CA ASN A 155 6.98 20.90 1.23
C ASN A 155 6.39 19.59 1.76
N PHE A 156 6.04 18.68 0.84
CA PHE A 156 5.47 17.39 1.22
C PHE A 156 6.37 16.66 2.22
N ASN A 157 5.77 16.22 3.32
CA ASN A 157 6.39 15.37 4.32
C ASN A 157 5.47 14.19 4.61
N LEU A 158 5.98 12.97 4.47
CA LEU A 158 5.20 11.75 4.60
C LEU A 158 4.62 11.58 6.02
N GLU A 159 5.40 11.90 7.05
CA GLU A 159 4.97 11.75 8.45
C GLU A 159 3.83 12.72 8.79
N THR A 160 3.97 14.00 8.41
CA THR A 160 2.90 14.99 8.52
C THR A 160 1.66 14.57 7.73
N TYR A 161 1.84 14.09 6.50
CA TYR A 161 0.73 13.63 5.65
C TYR A 161 -0.04 12.46 6.29
N ILE A 162 0.68 11.48 6.84
CA ILE A 162 0.09 10.33 7.53
C ILE A 162 -0.69 10.77 8.78
N ASN A 163 -0.14 11.70 9.55
CA ASN A 163 -0.72 12.11 10.82
C ASN A 163 -1.91 13.06 10.65
N ASP A 164 -1.83 14.01 9.72
CA ASP A 164 -2.82 15.08 9.61
C ASP A 164 -3.85 14.79 8.52
N VAL A 165 -3.40 14.34 7.35
CA VAL A 165 -4.26 14.17 6.17
C VAL A 165 -4.92 12.79 6.19
N MET A 166 -4.17 11.70 6.46
CA MET A 166 -4.76 10.36 6.43
C MET A 166 -5.65 10.06 7.65
N THR A 167 -5.29 10.56 8.85
CA THR A 167 -6.02 10.26 10.11
C THR A 167 -7.39 10.93 10.22
N THR A 168 -7.62 12.04 9.52
CA THR A 168 -8.89 12.77 9.58
C THR A 168 -10.04 11.85 9.15
N SER A 169 -10.91 11.45 10.07
CA SER A 169 -12.08 10.61 9.76
C SER A 169 -12.96 11.28 8.71
N MET A 170 -13.60 10.51 7.85
CA MET A 170 -14.59 11.07 6.93
C MET A 170 -15.78 11.44 7.82
N GLY A 171 -15.95 12.73 8.15
CA GLY A 171 -16.92 13.19 9.15
C GLY A 171 -18.30 12.54 9.01
N SER A 172 -18.94 12.21 10.11
CA SER A 172 -20.37 11.90 10.13
C SER A 172 -21.10 13.23 9.97
N LEU A 173 -21.69 13.48 8.80
CA LEU A 173 -22.87 14.34 8.75
C LEU A 173 -24.04 13.43 9.13
N GLU A 174 -24.22 13.24 10.43
CA GLU A 174 -25.53 12.92 11.02
C GLU A 174 -26.02 14.18 11.75
#